data_AF-A0A7K4B8L1-F1
#
_entry.id   AF-A0A7K4B8L1-F1
#
_cell.length_a   1.000
_cell.length_b   1.000
_cell.length_c   1.000
_cell.angle_alpha   90.00
_cell.angle_beta   90.00
_cell.angle_gamma   90.00
#
_symmetry.space_group_name_H-M   'P 1'
#
loop_
_entity.id
_entity.type
_entity.pdbx_description
1 polymer ?
#
loop_
_entity_poly.entity_id
_entity_poly.type
_entity_poly.pdbx_seq_one_letter_code
_entity_poly.pdbx_strand_id
1 'polypeptide(L)' 'MFAQNLPFKRTHDLSECAYLIQETHITLPINIETIALLTPYAVIGRYGGIEDEILSPDEAIEIMKVILDWATQFVK' A
#
# COMPACT_ATOMS: atom_id res chain seq x y z
N MET A 1 3.31 -10.51 10.61
CA MET A 1 2.54 -10.30 11.84
C MET A 1 1.18 -9.78 11.41
N PHE A 2 0.08 -10.46 11.76
CA PHE A 2 -1.28 -10.10 11.35
C PHE A 2 -1.94 -9.36 12.50
N ALA A 3 -2.29 -8.08 12.31
CA ALA A 3 -2.76 -7.26 13.42
C ALA A 3 -4.21 -7.57 13.85
N GLN A 4 -5.03 -8.23 13.02
CA GLN A 4 -6.49 -8.30 13.25
C GLN A 4 -7.18 -9.64 12.90
N ASN A 5 -6.44 -10.73 12.70
CA ASN A 5 -7.03 -12.06 12.38
C ASN A 5 -7.96 -12.08 11.14
N LEU A 6 -7.86 -11.08 10.26
CA LEU A 6 -8.60 -11.01 9.01
C LEU A 6 -7.99 -11.96 7.97
N PRO A 7 -8.80 -12.68 7.18
CA PRO A 7 -8.31 -13.53 6.11
C PRO A 7 -7.73 -12.66 4.99
N PHE A 8 -6.42 -12.45 4.99
CA PHE A 8 -5.72 -11.79 3.90
C PHE A 8 -5.34 -12.79 2.81
N LYS A 9 -5.77 -12.54 1.58
CA LYS A 9 -5.17 -13.20 0.42
C LYS A 9 -3.74 -12.69 0.25
N ARG A 10 -2.81 -13.55 -0.17
CA ARG A 10 -1.48 -13.11 -0.61
C ARG A 10 -1.65 -12.34 -1.93
N THR A 11 -1.69 -11.02 -1.84
CA THR A 11 -1.86 -10.11 -2.97
C THR A 11 -0.77 -9.05 -2.94
N HIS A 12 -0.37 -8.58 -4.13
CA HIS A 12 0.46 -7.38 -4.28
C HIS A 12 -0.39 -6.14 -4.56
N ASP A 13 -1.71 -6.31 -4.66
CA ASP A 13 -2.64 -5.21 -4.86
C ASP A 13 -2.89 -4.49 -3.54
N LEU A 14 -2.31 -3.29 -3.41
CA LEU A 14 -2.47 -2.46 -2.23
C LEU A 14 -3.87 -1.87 -2.12
N SER A 15 -4.62 -1.76 -3.23
CA SER A 15 -6.01 -1.31 -3.18
C SER A 15 -6.91 -2.36 -2.51
N GLU A 16 -6.72 -3.65 -2.84
CA GLU A 16 -7.41 -4.76 -2.17
C GLU A 16 -7.12 -4.75 -0.66
N CYS A 17 -5.86 -4.52 -0.27
CA CYS A 17 -5.49 -4.37 1.13
C CYS A 17 -6.19 -3.17 1.79
N ALA A 18 -6.24 -2.03 1.11
CA ALA A 18 -6.83 -0.81 1.63
C ALA A 18 -8.37 -0.91 1.79
N TYR A 19 -9.05 -1.57 0.85
CA TYR A 19 -10.49 -1.85 0.96
C TYR A 19 -10.81 -2.74 2.16
N LEU A 20 -10.03 -3.81 2.38
CA LEU A 20 -10.20 -4.67 3.56
C LEU A 20 -10.03 -3.90 4.88
N ILE A 21 -9.15 -2.89 4.89
CA ILE A 21 -8.94 -2.05 6.08
C ILE A 21 -10.10 -1.07 6.26
N GLN A 22 -10.66 -0.52 5.19
CA GLN A 22 -11.86 0.35 5.26
C GLN A 22 -13.11 -0.38 5.76
N GLU A 23 -13.21 -1.69 5.56
CA GLU A 23 -14.28 -2.51 6.16
C GLU A 23 -14.14 -2.63 7.70
N THR A 24 -13.03 -2.16 8.26
CA THR A 24 -12.80 -2.06 9.71
C THR A 24 -13.02 -0.61 10.21
N HIS A 25 -12.91 -0.40 11.53
CA HIS A 25 -12.95 0.94 12.12
C HIS A 25 -11.62 1.71 12.02
N ILE A 26 -10.67 1.24 11.20
CA ILE A 26 -9.36 1.88 11.03
C ILE A 26 -9.41 2.85 9.87
N THR A 27 -9.06 4.10 10.13
CA THR A 27 -8.91 5.13 9.10
C THR A 27 -7.52 5.05 8.46
N LEU A 28 -7.48 5.07 7.12
CA LEU A 28 -6.25 5.15 6.35
C LEU A 28 -5.67 6.58 6.38
N PRO A 29 -4.33 6.75 6.36
CA PRO A 29 -3.69 8.06 6.43
C PRO A 29 -3.83 8.84 5.12
N ILE A 30 -4.12 8.15 4.01
CA ILE A 30 -4.31 8.69 2.67
C ILE A 30 -5.41 7.89 1.95
N ASN A 31 -5.90 8.40 0.81
CA ASN A 31 -6.96 7.75 0.05
C ASN A 31 -6.47 6.45 -0.65
N ILE A 32 -7.41 5.61 -1.07
CA ILE A 32 -7.11 4.31 -1.68
C ILE A 32 -6.49 4.49 -3.07
N GLU A 33 -6.93 5.50 -3.81
CA GLU A 33 -6.46 5.77 -5.16
C GLU A 33 -4.96 6.06 -5.17
N THR A 34 -4.46 6.85 -4.21
CA THR A 34 -3.03 7.13 -4.03
C THR A 34 -2.26 5.89 -3.56
N ILE A 35 -2.85 5.06 -2.69
CA ILE A 35 -2.23 3.79 -2.27
C ILE A 35 -2.08 2.85 -3.48
N ALA A 36 -3.07 2.80 -4.36
CA ALA A 36 -3.08 1.94 -5.53
C ALA A 36 -1.94 2.26 -6.53
N LEU A 37 -1.49 3.52 -6.57
CA LEU A 37 -0.36 3.95 -7.41
C LEU A 37 0.96 3.26 -7.04
N LEU A 38 1.07 2.70 -5.83
CA LEU A 38 2.26 1.97 -5.40
C LEU A 38 2.27 0.50 -5.86
N THR A 39 1.12 -0.08 -6.24
CA THR A 39 1.02 -1.49 -6.68
C THR A 39 1.95 -1.83 -7.86
N PRO A 40 2.07 -1.00 -8.92
CA PRO A 40 3.00 -1.26 -10.02
C PRO A 40 4.46 -1.42 -9.59
N TYR A 41 4.91 -0.70 -8.55
CA TYR A 41 6.28 -0.83 -8.03
C TYR A 41 6.56 -2.21 -7.43
N ALA A 42 5.54 -2.86 -6.84
CA ALA A 42 5.66 -4.21 -6.28
C ALA A 42 5.59 -5.31 -7.35
N VAL A 43 4.94 -5.05 -8.49
CA VAL A 43 4.69 -6.05 -9.53
C VAL A 43 5.62 -5.88 -10.73
N ILE A 44 5.56 -4.73 -11.38
CA ILE A 44 6.24 -4.41 -12.65
C ILE A 44 7.70 -4.03 -12.40
N GLY A 45 7.97 -3.31 -11.31
CA GLY A 45 9.34 -2.89 -10.92
C GLY A 45 10.35 -4.03 -10.88
N ARG A 46 9.91 -5.25 -10.55
CA ARG A 46 10.78 -6.45 -10.52
C ARG A 46 11.30 -6.89 -11.88
N TYR A 47 10.63 -6.48 -12.95
CA TYR A 47 10.99 -6.85 -14.32
C TYR A 47 11.64 -5.68 -15.09
N GLY A 48 12.01 -4.60 -14.38
CA GLY A 48 12.64 -3.42 -14.98
C GLY A 48 11.71 -2.61 -15.90
N GLY A 49 10.40 -2.86 -15.85
CA GLY A 49 9.42 -2.35 -16.81
C GLY A 49 8.57 -1.19 -16.32
N ILE A 50 9.04 -0.38 -15.36
CA ILE A 50 8.34 0.86 -15.01
C ILE A 50 8.69 1.90 -16.09
N GLU A 51 8.22 1.67 -17.31
CA GLU A 51 8.18 2.70 -18.35
C GLU A 51 6.89 3.51 -18.16
N ASP A 52 6.99 4.83 -18.21
CA ASP A 52 5.93 5.80 -17.87
C ASP A 52 5.47 5.77 -16.41
N GLU A 53 6.37 6.23 -15.53
CA GLU A 53 6.14 6.43 -14.10
C GLU A 53 4.93 7.37 -13.83
N ILE A 54 3.85 6.82 -13.28
CA ILE A 54 2.71 7.62 -12.78
C ILE A 54 3.15 8.49 -11.58
N LEU A 55 4.15 8.02 -10.82
CA LEU A 55 4.79 8.73 -9.73
C LEU A 55 6.30 8.75 -9.97
N SER A 56 6.97 9.86 -9.68
CA SER A 56 8.43 9.84 -9.56
C SER A 56 8.86 8.93 -8.38
N PRO A 57 10.12 8.46 -8.35
CA PRO A 57 10.60 7.62 -7.25
C PRO A 57 10.51 8.33 -5.90
N ASP A 58 10.75 9.63 -5.86
CA ASP A 58 10.66 10.45 -4.64
C ASP A 58 9.21 10.53 -4.13
N GLU A 59 8.24 10.75 -5.01
CA GLU A 59 6.82 10.76 -4.64
C GLU A 59 6.37 9.39 -4.10
N ALA A 60 6.79 8.30 -4.76
CA ALA A 60 6.49 6.95 -4.31
C ALA A 60 7.10 6.67 -2.92
N ILE A 61 8.32 7.14 -2.66
CA ILE A 61 8.98 7.02 -1.36
C ILE A 61 8.23 7.79 -0.27
N GLU A 62 7.80 9.03 -0.55
CA GLU A 62 7.07 9.84 0.43
C GLU A 62 5.72 9.21 0.79
N ILE A 63 4.96 8.73 -0.20
CA ILE A 63 3.70 8.00 0.04
C ILE A 63 3.96 6.73 0.88
N MET A 64 5.01 5.97 0.53
CA MET A 64 5.38 4.76 1.25
C MET A 64 5.74 5.03 2.71
N LYS A 65 6.50 6.09 3.01
CA LYS A 65 6.82 6.49 4.38
C LYS A 65 5.57 6.78 5.19
N VAL A 66 4.64 7.56 4.64
CA VAL A 66 3.37 7.89 5.32
C VAL A 66 2.58 6.62 5.67
N ILE A 67 2.48 5.67 4.74
CA ILE A 67 1.79 4.40 4.99
C ILE A 67 2.54 3.57 6.03
N LEU A 68 3.88 3.52 5.98
CA LEU A 68 4.68 2.71 6.90
C LEU A 68 4.63 3.27 8.34
N ASP A 69 4.77 4.58 8.50
CA ASP A 69 4.67 5.27 9.80
C ASP A 69 3.27 5.13 10.41
N TRP A 70 2.24 5.12 9.57
CA TRP A 70 0.89 4.77 10.02
C TRP A 70 0.78 3.30 10.44
N ALA A 71 1.23 2.37 9.59
CA ALA A 71 1.07 0.93 9.82
C ALA A 71 1.82 0.46 11.07
N THR A 72 3.00 1.02 11.34
CA THR A 72 3.81 0.70 12.53
C THR A 72 3.12 1.03 13.85
N GLN A 73 2.12 1.93 13.86
CA GLN A 73 1.31 2.21 15.05
C GLN A 73 0.40 1.03 15.44
N PHE A 74 0.14 0.10 14.51
CA PHE A 74 -0.73 -1.05 14.70
C PHE A 74 0.03 -2.38 14.86
N VAL A 75 1.34 -2.39 14.62
CA VAL A 75 2.20 -3.57 14.70
C VAL A 75 3.00 -3.48 16.02
N LYS A 76 2.69 -4.38 16.98
CA LYS A 76 3.42 -4.51 18.26
C LYS A 76 4.49 -5.59 18.19
#